data_AF-A0A5B8NS08-F1
#
_entry.id   AF-A0A5B8NS08-F1
#
_cell.length_a   1.000
_cell.length_b   1.000
_cell.length_c   1.000
_cell.angle_alpha   90.00
_cell.angle_beta   90.00
_cell.angle_gamma   90.00
#
_symmetry.space_group_name_H-M   'P 1'
#
loop_
_entity.id
_entity.type
_entity.pdbx_description
1 polymer ?
#
loop_
_entity_poly.entity_id
_entity_poly.type
_entity_poly.pdbx_seq_one_letter_code
_entity_poly.pdbx_strand_id
1 'polypeptide(L)'
;MIQYLERLKLTKKLAMNCPKCYSSKFVKNGHTHYGKQRFRCQHCGRQFVNNPSRQPISQFGKKIRAKLLRVNLVGQVNSFPMKK
;
A
#
# COMPACT_ATOMS: atom_id res chain seq x y z
N MET A 1 -12.45 -12.69 21.11
CA MET A 1 -11.89 -11.31 21.23
C MET A 1 -10.38 -11.31 21.56
N ILE A 2 -9.93 -12.01 22.59
CA ILE A 2 -8.50 -12.05 22.99
C ILE A 2 -7.60 -12.64 21.88
N GLN A 3 -8.02 -13.76 21.28
CA GLN A 3 -7.31 -14.41 20.16
C GLN A 3 -7.16 -13.50 18.91
N TYR A 4 -8.08 -12.56 18.70
CA TYR A 4 -8.01 -11.56 17.62
C TYR A 4 -6.98 -10.48 17.92
N LEU A 5 -6.91 -10.01 19.18
CA LEU A 5 -5.91 -9.03 19.62
C LEU A 5 -4.49 -9.62 19.58
N GLU A 6 -4.33 -10.90 19.88
CA GLU A 6 -3.04 -11.61 19.75
C GLU A 6 -2.59 -11.72 18.29
N ARG A 7 -3.50 -12.02 17.37
CA ARG A 7 -3.22 -11.97 15.92
C ARG A 7 -2.81 -10.57 15.46
N LEU A 8 -3.49 -9.51 15.92
CA LEU A 8 -3.11 -8.14 15.60
C LEU A 8 -1.71 -7.78 16.14
N LYS A 9 -1.35 -8.23 17.34
CA LYS A 9 0.00 -8.06 17.91
C LYS A 9 1.07 -8.82 17.10
N LEU A 10 0.77 -10.02 16.61
CA LEU A 10 1.65 -10.81 15.75
C LEU A 10 1.90 -10.10 14.41
N THR A 11 0.86 -9.51 13.81
CA THR A 11 0.97 -8.77 12.54
C THR A 11 1.78 -7.47 12.64
N LYS A 12 1.89 -6.87 13.84
CA LYS A 12 2.71 -5.68 14.09
C LYS A 12 4.19 -5.99 14.24
N LYS A 13 4.54 -7.20 14.70
CA LYS A 13 5.92 -7.60 15.05
C LYS A 13 6.68 -8.30 13.91
N LEU A 14 6.00 -8.80 12.88
CA LEU A 14 6.57 -9.53 11.74
C LEU A 14 7.29 -8.66 10.68
N ALA A 15 7.38 -7.35 10.86
CA ALA A 15 7.61 -6.40 9.77
C ALA A 15 9.08 -6.06 9.45
N MET A 16 10.00 -7.02 9.57
CA MET A 16 11.38 -6.87 9.06
C MET A 16 11.69 -7.96 8.04
N ASN A 17 10.71 -8.35 7.23
CA ASN A 17 10.91 -9.25 6.09
C ASN A 17 10.31 -8.62 4.83
N CYS A 18 10.86 -8.99 3.68
CA CYS A 18 10.33 -8.51 2.41
C CYS A 18 8.87 -8.94 2.25
N PRO A 19 7.92 -8.04 1.96
CA PRO A 19 6.51 -8.40 1.81
C PRO A 19 6.21 -9.24 0.55
N LYS A 20 7.19 -9.37 -0.37
CA LYS A 20 7.04 -10.15 -1.61
C LYS A 20 7.58 -11.56 -1.48
N CYS A 21 8.78 -11.72 -0.95
CA CYS A 21 9.49 -13.00 -0.89
C CYS A 21 9.81 -13.46 0.53
N TYR A 22 9.36 -12.73 1.55
CA TYR A 22 9.57 -13.01 2.98
C TYR A 22 11.05 -13.12 3.41
N SER A 23 12.00 -12.75 2.54
CA SER A 23 13.41 -12.72 2.87
C SER A 23 13.71 -11.68 3.95
N SER A 24 14.54 -12.06 4.92
CA SER A 24 15.09 -11.20 5.97
C SER A 24 16.27 -10.35 5.49
N LYS A 25 16.78 -10.57 4.27
CA LYS A 25 17.90 -9.82 3.71
C LYS A 25 17.42 -8.58 2.96
N PHE A 26 17.57 -7.42 3.59
CA PHE A 26 17.27 -6.10 3.01
C PHE A 26 18.25 -5.04 3.51
N VAL A 27 18.39 -3.96 2.75
CA VAL A 27 19.26 -2.81 3.07
C VAL A 27 18.45 -1.53 3.14
N LYS A 28 18.93 -0.52 3.89
CA LYS A 28 18.35 0.83 3.88
C LYS A 28 18.55 1.46 2.50
N ASN A 29 17.49 2.00 1.90
CA ASN A 29 17.48 2.55 0.54
C ASN A 29 16.94 4.00 0.52
N GLY A 30 17.57 4.87 1.31
CA GLY A 30 17.16 6.27 1.48
C GLY A 30 15.82 6.46 2.19
N HIS A 31 15.26 7.65 2.07
CA HIS A 31 14.00 8.03 2.73
C HIS A 31 12.91 8.34 1.70
N THR A 32 11.65 8.23 2.10
CA THR A 32 10.51 8.79 1.36
C THR A 32 10.50 10.32 1.50
N HIS A 33 9.76 11.01 0.63
CA HIS A 33 9.52 12.45 0.74
C HIS A 33 8.98 12.87 2.11
N TYR A 34 8.25 11.98 2.80
CA TYR A 34 7.71 12.19 4.15
C TYR A 34 8.67 11.75 5.27
N GLY A 35 9.97 11.60 4.98
CA GLY A 35 11.00 11.24 5.95
C GLY A 35 11.00 9.78 6.41
N LYS A 36 10.12 8.91 5.90
CA LYS A 36 10.11 7.49 6.29
C LYS A 36 11.25 6.71 5.64
N GLN A 37 11.95 5.88 6.41
CA GLN A 37 12.99 4.98 5.91
C GLN A 37 12.43 4.01 4.85
N ARG A 38 13.07 3.97 3.67
CA ARG A 38 12.87 2.93 2.65
C ARG A 38 13.88 1.82 2.85
N PHE A 39 13.47 0.60 2.51
CA PHE A 39 14.29 -0.60 2.51
C PHE A 39 14.20 -1.28 1.15
N ARG A 40 15.30 -1.89 0.70
CA ARG A 40 15.37 -2.68 -0.53
C ARG A 40 15.74 -4.12 -0.20
N CYS A 41 14.91 -5.06 -0.60
CA CYS A 41 15.20 -6.48 -0.47
C CYS A 41 16.35 -6.87 -1.41
N GLN A 42 17.34 -7.61 -0.88
CA GLN A 42 18.48 -8.07 -1.66
C GLN A 42 18.11 -9.26 -2.56
N HIS A 43 17.12 -10.07 -2.18
CA HIS A 43 16.73 -11.25 -2.94
C HIS A 43 15.83 -10.94 -4.14
N CYS A 44 14.84 -10.05 -3.99
CA CYS A 44 13.87 -9.77 -5.05
C CYS A 44 13.89 -8.32 -5.55
N GLY A 45 14.78 -7.47 -5.01
CA GLY A 45 14.90 -6.06 -5.36
C GLY A 45 13.75 -5.17 -4.91
N ARG A 46 12.69 -5.73 -4.30
CA ARG A 46 11.50 -4.98 -3.84
C ARG A 46 11.89 -3.87 -2.87
N GLN A 47 11.40 -2.66 -3.13
CA GLN A 47 11.47 -1.56 -2.18
C GLN A 47 10.21 -1.52 -1.32
N PHE A 48 10.36 -1.29 -0.02
CA PHE A 48 9.27 -1.20 0.95
C PHE A 48 9.62 -0.25 2.09
N VAL A 49 8.64 0.17 2.88
CA VAL A 49 8.82 1.03 4.06
C VAL A 49 8.40 0.26 5.29
N ASN A 50 9.06 0.51 6.42
CA ASN A 50 8.59 -0.01 7.70
C ASN A 50 7.26 0.67 8.06
N ASN A 51 6.29 -0.11 8.53
CA ASN A 51 4.97 0.33 8.94
C ASN A 51 4.25 1.22 7.89
N PRO A 52 3.80 0.63 6.76
CA PRO A 52 3.12 1.38 5.71
C PRO A 52 1.85 2.04 6.28
N SER A 53 1.78 3.38 6.19
CA SER A 53 0.60 4.14 6.65
C SER A 53 -0.65 3.89 5.80
N ARG A 54 -0.48 3.33 4.60
CA ARG A 54 -1.56 2.88 3.73
C ARG A 54 -1.55 1.37 3.67
N GLN A 55 -2.46 0.74 4.40
CA GLN A 55 -2.63 -0.70 4.35
C GLN A 55 -3.31 -1.12 3.03
N PRO A 56 -3.09 -2.36 2.56
CA PRO A 56 -3.82 -2.91 1.43
C PRO A 56 -5.33 -2.82 1.71
N ILE A 57 -6.06 -2.07 0.88
CA ILE A 57 -7.52 -2.00 0.97
C ILE A 57 -8.07 -3.40 0.65
N SER A 58 -9.00 -3.88 1.47
CA SER A 58 -9.68 -5.15 1.22
C SER A 58 -10.33 -5.19 -0.16
N GLN A 59 -10.54 -6.38 -0.72
CA GLN A 59 -11.19 -6.53 -2.03
C GLN A 59 -12.56 -5.83 -2.08
N PHE A 60 -13.30 -5.85 -0.97
CA PHE A 60 -14.56 -5.14 -0.82
C PHE A 60 -14.39 -3.61 -0.92
N GLY A 61 -13.40 -3.05 -0.21
CA GLY A 61 -13.10 -1.61 -0.31
C GLY A 61 -12.62 -1.19 -1.71
N LYS A 62 -11.94 -2.07 -2.45
CA LYS A 62 -11.55 -1.82 -3.85
C LYS A 62 -12.78 -1.68 -4.76
N LYS A 63 -13.80 -2.52 -4.61
CA LYS A 63 -15.04 -2.46 -5.40
C LYS A 63 -15.82 -1.16 -5.16
N ILE A 64 -15.93 -0.73 -3.90
CA ILE A 64 -16.60 0.53 -3.54
C ILE A 64 -15.85 1.72 -4.15
N ARG A 65 -14.52 1.77 -4.03
CA ARG A 65 -13.69 2.83 -4.61
C ARG A 65 -13.82 2.89 -6.13
N ALA A 66 -13.82 1.73 -6.81
CA ALA A 66 -14.01 1.66 -8.26
C ALA A 66 -15.38 2.20 -8.69
N LYS A 67 -16.45 1.84 -7.95
CA LYS A 67 -17.81 2.34 -8.21
C LYS A 67 -17.90 3.86 -8.03
N LEU A 68 -17.32 4.40 -6.96
CA LEU A 68 -17.30 5.84 -6.68
C LEU A 68 -16.51 6.64 -7.72
N LEU A 69 -15.37 6.13 -8.19
CA LEU A 69 -14.60 6.77 -9.26
C LEU A 69 -15.39 6.81 -10.58
N ARG A 70 -16.15 5.75 -10.91
CA ARG A 70 -16.97 5.69 -12.12
C ARG A 70 -18.05 6.77 -12.17
N VAL A 71 -18.75 7.02 -11.06
CA VAL A 71 -19.80 8.06 -11.01
C VAL A 71 -19.22 9.48 -11.15
N ASN A 72 -18.01 9.74 -10.63
CA ASN A 72 -17.39 11.05 -10.72
C ASN A 72 -16.83 11.38 -12.11
N LEU A 73 -16.36 10.38 -12.87
CA LEU A 73 -15.85 10.58 -14.23
C LEU A 73 -16.95 10.80 -15.27
N VAL A 74 -18.14 10.21 -15.08
CA VAL A 74 -19.29 10.44 -15.96
C VAL A 74 -19.81 11.88 -15.86
N GLY A 75 -19.58 12.56 -14.74
CA GLY A 75 -19.92 13.99 -14.58
C GLY A 75 -18.94 14.98 -15.22
N GLN A 76 -17.71 14.57 -15.55
CA GLN A 76 -16.68 15.48 -16.09
C GLN A 76 -16.59 15.49 -17.63
N VAL A 77 -17.19 14.52 -18.33
CA VAL A 77 -17.11 14.43 -19.79
C VAL A 77 -18.06 15.40 -20.54
N ASN A 78 -18.92 16.13 -19.83
CA ASN A 78 -19.92 17.01 -20.44
C ASN A 78 -19.51 18.49 -20.54
N SER A 79 -18.26 18.87 -20.26
CA SER A 79 -17.85 20.29 -20.19
C SER A 79 -16.56 20.67 -20.94
N PHE A 80 -15.99 19.79 -21.77
CA PHE A 80 -14.85 20.15 -22.62
C PHE A 80 -15.21 20.09 -24.11
N PRO A 81 -15.47 21.25 -24.76
CA PRO A 81 -15.59 21.27 -26.22
C PRO A 81 -14.21 21.00 -26.84
N MET A 82 -14.13 19.92 -27.63
CA MET A 82 -12.99 19.66 -28.50
C MET A 82 -12.92 20.77 -29.56
N LYS A 83 -11.95 21.68 -29.44
CA LYS A 83 -11.64 22.64 -30.50
C LYS A 83 -10.97 21.87 -31.65
N LYS A 84 -11.51 22.03 -32.86
CA LYS A 84 -10.97 21.53 -34.12
C LYS A 84 -9.68 22.26 -34.49
#